data_AF-A0A4S5JGI8-F1
#
_entry.id   AF-A0A4S5JGI8-F1
#
_cell.length_a   1.000
_cell.length_b   1.000
_cell.length_c   1.000
_cell.angle_alpha   90.00
_cell.angle_beta   90.00
_cell.angle_gamma   90.00
#
_symmetry.space_group_name_H-M   'P 1'
#
loop_
_entity.id
_entity.type
_entity.pdbx_description
1 polymer ?
#
loop_
_entity_poly.entity_id
_entity_poly.type
_entity_poly.pdbx_seq_one_letter_code
_entity_poly.pdbx_strand_id
1 'polypeptide(L)'
;MQGLVAALRFETAFQQGFLLLIGGGIFSFFLDVSPVERLALIAVLLLVVLVEALNSAIECIVDRISTEKHPLSGRAKDYGSLAVFIAIILALTTWLTVLWPLIVRG
;
A
#
# COMPACT_ATOMS: atom_id res chain seq x y z
N MET A 1 4.07 11.85 14.20
CA MET A 1 3.12 12.69 13.43
C MET A 1 3.76 13.40 12.24
N GLN A 2 4.98 13.96 12.34
CA GLN A 2 5.63 14.64 11.19
C GLN A 2 5.78 13.75 9.94
N GLY A 3 6.08 12.45 10.11
CA GLY A 3 6.18 11.49 9.00
C GLY A 3 4.87 11.25 8.23
N LEU A 4 3.73 11.17 8.94
CA LEU A 4 2.40 11.03 8.30
C LEU A 4 2.05 12.29 7.49
N VAL A 5 2.33 13.47 8.04
CA VAL A 5 2.08 14.76 7.36
C VAL A 5 2.98 14.91 6.14
N ALA A 6 4.24 14.49 6.21
CA ALA A 6 5.15 14.52 5.07
C ALA A 6 4.71 13.57 3.95
N ALA A 7 4.42 12.31 4.29
CA ALA A 7 3.96 11.31 3.33
C ALA A 7 2.64 11.74 2.65
N LEU A 8 1.68 12.27 3.43
CA LEU A 8 0.43 12.80 2.88
C LEU A 8 0.58 14.09 2.07
N ARG A 9 1.73 14.77 2.10
CA ARG A 9 1.91 16.06 1.41
C ARG A 9 2.81 15.97 0.18
N PHE A 10 3.79 15.07 0.20
CA PHE A 10 4.83 14.99 -0.83
C PHE A 10 4.72 13.73 -1.70
N GLU A 11 4.03 12.68 -1.24
CA GLU A 11 4.00 11.38 -1.92
C GLU A 11 2.60 11.05 -2.45
N THR A 12 2.37 11.29 -3.75
CA THR A 12 1.06 11.06 -4.39
C THR A 12 0.62 9.59 -4.29
N ALA A 13 1.53 8.64 -4.44
CA ALA A 13 1.22 7.21 -4.33
C ALA A 13 0.79 6.83 -2.90
N PHE A 14 1.47 7.40 -1.88
CA PHE A 14 1.06 7.24 -0.49
C PHE A 14 -0.34 7.83 -0.23
N GLN A 15 -0.66 9.01 -0.77
CA GLN A 15 -1.99 9.60 -0.64
C GLN A 15 -3.07 8.68 -1.23
N GLN A 16 -2.84 8.11 -2.41
CA GLN A 16 -3.78 7.19 -3.05
C GLN A 16 -3.98 5.93 -2.22
N GLY A 17 -2.89 5.31 -1.75
CA GLY A 17 -2.95 4.15 -0.86
C GLY A 17 -3.70 4.44 0.45
N PHE A 18 -3.46 5.62 1.03
CA PHE A 18 -4.11 6.04 2.27
C PHE A 18 -5.61 6.30 2.08
N LEU A 19 -6.01 6.96 0.98
CA LEU A 19 -7.42 7.14 0.63
C LEU A 19 -8.12 5.80 0.40
N LEU A 20 -7.46 4.86 -0.28
CA LEU A 20 -7.96 3.50 -0.46
C LEU A 20 -8.09 2.76 0.87
N LEU A 21 -7.13 2.90 1.78
CA LEU A 21 -7.22 2.33 3.13
C LEU A 21 -8.44 2.85 3.89
N ILE A 22 -8.66 4.17 3.90
CA ILE A 22 -9.82 4.74 4.60
C ILE A 22 -11.13 4.35 3.91
N GLY A 23 -11.23 4.55 2.61
CA GLY A 23 -12.44 4.26 1.83
C GLY A 23 -12.78 2.77 1.81
N GLY A 24 -11.82 1.92 1.47
CA GLY A 24 -11.96 0.47 1.47
C GLY A 24 -12.16 -0.10 2.87
N GLY A 25 -11.46 0.44 3.87
CA GLY A 25 -11.66 0.06 5.26
C GLY A 25 -13.08 0.33 5.75
N ILE A 26 -13.61 1.53 5.51
CA ILE A 26 -15.00 1.88 5.81
C ILE A 26 -15.96 0.98 5.01
N PHE A 27 -15.72 0.81 3.71
CA PHE A 27 -16.55 -0.03 2.84
C PHE A 27 -16.63 -1.48 3.34
N SER A 28 -15.56 -2.02 3.91
CA SER A 28 -15.53 -3.39 4.44
C SER A 28 -16.51 -3.65 5.60
N PHE A 29 -16.94 -2.60 6.32
CA PHE A 29 -17.97 -2.72 7.36
C PHE A 29 -19.39 -2.84 6.81
N PHE A 30 -19.61 -2.50 5.54
CA PHE A 30 -20.88 -2.67 4.85
C PHE A 30 -20.98 -4.03 4.13
N LEU A 31 -19.92 -4.83 4.13
CA LEU A 31 -19.90 -6.17 3.54
C LEU A 31 -20.36 -7.22 4.56
N ASP A 32 -21.21 -8.14 4.10
CA ASP A 32 -21.64 -9.33 4.85
C ASP A 32 -20.55 -10.41 4.83
N VAL A 33 -19.47 -10.14 5.56
CA VAL A 33 -18.28 -11.00 5.68
C VAL A 33 -17.97 -11.28 7.14
N SER A 34 -17.26 -12.38 7.39
CA SER A 34 -16.80 -12.71 8.73
C SER A 34 -15.83 -11.64 9.30
N PRO A 35 -15.69 -11.54 10.63
CA PRO A 35 -14.73 -10.62 11.24
C PRO A 35 -13.29 -10.82 10.77
N VAL A 36 -12.89 -12.07 10.49
CA VAL A 36 -11.54 -12.41 10.03
C VAL A 36 -11.32 -11.93 8.59
N GLU A 37 -12.29 -12.14 7.69
CA GLU A 37 -12.22 -11.63 6.32
C GLU A 37 -12.18 -10.10 6.30
N ARG A 38 -13.01 -9.43 7.12
CA ARG A 38 -12.97 -7.97 7.25
C ARG A 38 -11.61 -7.48 7.72
N LEU A 39 -11.03 -8.12 8.73
CA LEU A 39 -9.69 -7.79 9.22
C LEU A 39 -8.64 -7.99 8.12
N ALA A 40 -8.74 -9.07 7.33
CA ALA A 40 -7.84 -9.32 6.21
C ALA A 40 -7.93 -8.22 5.14
N LEU A 41 -9.15 -7.80 4.75
CA LEU A 41 -9.37 -6.71 3.79
C LEU A 41 -8.73 -5.38 4.23
N ILE A 42 -8.85 -5.05 5.52
CA ILE A 42 -8.23 -3.85 6.10
C ILE A 42 -6.71 -4.02 6.19
N ALA A 43 -6.24 -5.18 6.63
CA ALA A 43 -4.81 -5.45 6.85
C ALA A 43 -4.00 -5.35 5.56
N VAL A 44 -4.51 -5.85 4.43
CA VAL A 44 -3.79 -5.76 3.14
C VAL A 44 -3.73 -4.34 2.61
N LEU A 45 -4.74 -3.50 2.84
CA LEU A 45 -4.68 -2.07 2.50
C LEU A 45 -3.68 -1.33 3.39
N LEU A 46 -3.64 -1.67 4.68
CA LEU A 46 -2.66 -1.10 5.62
C LEU A 46 -1.23 -1.50 5.22
N LEU A 47 -1.04 -2.74 4.75
CA LEU A 47 0.25 -3.22 4.26
C LEU A 47 0.70 -2.43 3.03
N VAL A 48 -0.18 -2.13 2.08
CA VAL A 48 0.17 -1.28 0.92
C VAL A 48 0.70 0.08 1.39
N VAL A 49 -0.02 0.75 2.29
CA VAL A 49 0.40 2.06 2.83
C VAL A 49 1.72 1.96 3.61
N LEU A 50 1.92 0.89 4.37
CA LEU A 50 3.16 0.64 5.09
C LEU A 50 4.35 0.49 4.13
N VAL A 51 4.20 -0.34 3.11
CA VAL A 51 5.26 -0.61 2.12
C VAL A 51 5.56 0.62 1.28
N GLU A 52 4.55 1.42 0.94
CA GLU A 52 4.73 2.71 0.26
C GLU A 52 5.58 3.67 1.09
N ALA A 53 5.28 3.82 2.38
CA ALA A 53 6.08 4.66 3.27
C ALA A 53 7.54 4.19 3.39
N LEU A 54 7.76 2.88 3.39
CA LEU A 54 9.11 2.30 3.39
C LEU A 54 9.81 2.57 2.05
N ASN A 55 9.13 2.46 0.92
CA ASN A 55 9.66 2.81 -0.40
C ASN A 55 10.11 4.28 -0.44
N SER A 56 9.25 5.21 -0.03
CA SER A 56 9.58 6.65 0.02
C SER A 56 10.74 6.94 0.97
N ALA A 57 10.86 6.21 2.09
CA ALA A 57 12.01 6.34 3.00
C ALA A 57 13.32 5.90 2.32
N ILE A 58 13.29 4.81 1.56
CA ILE A 58 14.45 4.35 0.77
C ILE A 58 14.80 5.39 -0.30
N GLU A 59 13.82 5.91 -1.03
CA GLU A 59 14.02 6.95 -2.04
C GLU A 59 14.65 8.20 -1.44
N CYS A 60 14.16 8.68 -0.30
CA CYS A 60 14.73 9.81 0.43
C CYS A 60 16.20 9.58 0.83
N ILE A 61 16.53 8.39 1.31
CA ILE A 61 17.91 8.04 1.70
C ILE A 61 18.81 8.00 0.45
N VAL A 62 18.35 7.35 -0.62
CA VAL A 62 19.11 7.21 -1.87
C VAL A 62 19.35 8.58 -2.52
N ASP A 63 18.34 9.43 -2.56
CA ASP A 63 18.43 10.78 -3.14
C ASP A 63 19.29 11.73 -2.30
N ARG A 64 19.38 11.49 -0.99
CA ARG A 64 20.28 12.25 -0.11
C ARG A 64 21.75 11.87 -0.27
N ILE A 65 22.06 10.59 -0.49
CA ILE A 65 23.43 10.07 -0.49
C ILE A 65 24.06 10.07 -1.90
N SER A 66 23.26 9.91 -2.95
CA SER A 66 23.74 9.67 -4.32
C SER A 66 23.53 10.90 -5.22
N THR A 67 24.51 11.81 -5.29
CA THR A 67 24.49 12.93 -6.27
C THR A 67 24.86 12.47 -7.68
N GLU A 68 25.55 11.34 -7.82
CA GLU A 68 25.84 10.69 -9.11
C GLU A 68 25.02 9.40 -9.26
N LYS A 69 24.64 9.05 -10.49
CA LYS A 69 23.87 7.82 -10.77
C LYS A 69 24.75 6.59 -10.56
N HIS A 70 24.64 5.97 -9.38
CA HIS A 70 25.31 4.70 -9.09
C HIS A 70 24.37 3.50 -9.37
N PRO A 71 24.86 2.40 -9.99
CA PRO A 71 24.04 1.23 -10.31
C PRO A 71 23.33 0.61 -9.10
N LEU A 72 23.97 0.64 -7.91
CA LEU A 72 23.34 0.13 -6.67
C LEU A 72 22.21 1.03 -6.17
N SER A 73 22.30 2.35 -6.35
CA SER A 73 21.24 3.30 -6.00
C SER A 73 19.99 3.05 -6.84
N GLY A 74 20.17 2.74 -8.13
CA GLY A 74 19.08 2.32 -9.02
C GLY A 74 18.38 1.05 -8.51
N ARG A 75 19.16 -0.01 -8.23
CA ARG A 75 18.62 -1.28 -7.72
C ARG A 75 17.85 -1.12 -6.41
N ALA A 76 18.30 -0.25 -5.50
CA ALA A 76 17.60 0.00 -4.24
C ALA A 76 16.19 0.57 -4.48
N LYS A 77 16.05 1.52 -5.41
CA LYS A 77 14.75 2.08 -5.82
C LYS A 77 13.87 1.03 -6.51
N ASP A 78 14.46 0.23 -7.40
CA ASP A 78 13.74 -0.83 -8.10
C ASP A 78 13.16 -1.87 -7.13
N TYR A 79 13.91 -2.26 -6.09
CA TYR A 79 13.42 -3.19 -5.08
C TYR A 79 12.32 -2.60 -4.20
N GLY A 80 12.40 -1.31 -3.86
CA GLY A 80 11.33 -0.62 -3.14
C GLY A 80 10.03 -0.59 -3.95
N SER A 81 10.12 -0.21 -5.23
CA SER A 81 8.97 -0.20 -6.15
C SER A 81 8.39 -1.61 -6.39
N LEU A 82 9.24 -2.64 -6.48
CA LEU A 82 8.81 -4.03 -6.57
C LEU A 82 8.04 -4.49 -5.32
N ALA A 83 8.47 -4.08 -4.13
CA ALA A 83 7.78 -4.41 -2.89
C ALA A 83 6.36 -3.81 -2.85
N VAL A 84 6.22 -2.54 -3.28
CA VAL A 84 4.91 -1.88 -3.43
C VAL A 84 4.03 -2.66 -4.39
N PHE A 85 4.56 -3.03 -5.56
CA PHE A 85 3.82 -3.80 -6.56
C PHE A 85 3.30 -5.14 -6.02
N ILE A 86 4.14 -5.87 -5.28
CA ILE A 86 3.75 -7.13 -4.63
C ILE A 86 2.64 -6.90 -3.60
N ALA A 87 2.74 -5.84 -2.80
CA ALA A 87 1.70 -5.50 -1.82
C ALA A 87 0.35 -5.18 -2.49
N ILE A 88 0.36 -4.47 -3.63
CA ILE A 88 -0.84 -4.18 -4.42
C ILE A 88 -1.47 -5.48 -4.97
N ILE A 89 -0.66 -6.40 -5.52
CA ILE A 89 -1.17 -7.71 -5.97
C ILE A 89 -1.83 -8.48 -4.82
N LEU A 90 -1.19 -8.48 -3.64
CA LEU A 90 -1.76 -9.15 -2.47
C LEU A 90 -3.09 -8.52 -2.05
N ALA A 91 -3.17 -7.20 -2.04
CA ALA A 91 -4.41 -6.49 -1.73
C ALA A 91 -5.51 -6.82 -2.74
N LEU A 92 -5.22 -6.73 -4.05
CA LEU A 92 -6.18 -7.05 -5.12
C LEU A 92 -6.69 -8.49 -5.02
N THR A 93 -5.79 -9.47 -4.88
CA THR A 93 -6.15 -10.89 -4.82
C THR A 93 -6.97 -11.22 -3.58
N THR A 94 -6.64 -10.63 -2.43
CA THR A 94 -7.41 -10.79 -1.18
C THR A 94 -8.81 -10.21 -1.34
N TRP A 95 -8.94 -8.98 -1.84
CA TRP A 95 -10.22 -8.33 -2.08
C TRP A 95 -11.09 -9.10 -3.07
N LEU A 96 -10.53 -9.54 -4.21
CA LEU A 96 -11.26 -10.34 -5.18
C LEU A 96 -11.75 -11.67 -4.58
N THR A 97 -10.91 -12.33 -3.77
CA THR A 97 -11.27 -13.61 -3.16
C THR A 97 -12.43 -13.49 -2.18
N VAL A 98 -12.48 -12.41 -1.40
CA VAL A 98 -13.57 -12.17 -0.43
C VAL A 98 -14.83 -11.64 -1.12
N LEU A 99 -14.70 -10.78 -2.13
CA LEU A 99 -15.85 -10.20 -2.84
C LEU A 99 -16.51 -11.15 -3.84
N TRP A 100 -15.75 -12.06 -4.45
CA TRP A 100 -16.26 -12.94 -5.50
C TRP A 100 -17.48 -13.76 -5.05
N PRO A 101 -17.48 -14.43 -3.88
CA PRO A 101 -18.66 -15.14 -3.40
C PRO A 101 -19.86 -14.23 -3.13
N LEU A 102 -19.65 -12.99 -2.68
CA LEU A 102 -20.73 -12.03 -2.41
C LEU A 102 -21.44 -11.61 -3.70
N ILE A 103 -20.68 -11.44 -4.79
CA ILE A 103 -21.22 -11.05 -6.10
C ILE A 103 -21.96 -12.23 -6.75
N VAL A 104 -21.42 -13.45 -6.63
CA VAL A 104 -21.99 -14.65 -7.29
C VAL A 104 -23.19 -15.23 -6.53
N ARG A 105 -23.29 -15.01 -5.21
CA ARG A 105 -24.39 -15.49 -4.37
C ARG A 105 -25.49 -14.45 -4.12
N GLY A 106 -25.26 -13.19 -4.49
CA GLY A 106 -26.21 -12.09 -4.37
C GLY A 106 -27.18 -11.97 -5.55
#